data_AF-A0A5D2WJ24-F1
#
_entry.id   AF-A0A5D2WJ24-F1
#
_cell.length_a   1.000
_cell.length_b   1.000
_cell.length_c   1.000
_cell.angle_alpha   90.00
_cell.angle_beta   90.00
_cell.angle_gamma   90.00
#
_symmetry.space_group_name_H-M   'P 1'
#
loop_
_entity.id
_entity.type
_entity.pdbx_description
1 polymer ?
#
loop_
_entity_poly.entity_id
_entity_poly.type
_entity_poly.pdbx_seq_one_letter_code
_entity_poly.pdbx_strand_id
1 'polypeptide(L)'
;MLLFNPVTSLSVPLTLSPKTHYSPSLSSLKNHPSFLTNKNHNPTRRKLLIVQAKGQDSADGPDRLISAICYFYPFFDGIQYGKYVITQFTPIQVLIQPLFPAIKVFKSFPLNGFLVFLTLYFVVVRNPNFGRYVRFNTMQAIVLDVLLIFPDLLERSFNPKEVAEVAYCR
;
A
#
# COMPACT_ATOMS: atom_id res chain seq x y z
N MET A 1 19.29 -67.65 -13.80
CA MET A 1 18.35 -67.94 -12.71
C MET A 1 18.30 -66.71 -11.83
N LEU A 2 17.22 -65.92 -11.87
CA LEU A 2 16.07 -66.04 -10.95
C LEU A 2 16.54 -65.79 -9.49
N LEU A 3 16.11 -64.77 -8.74
CA LEU A 3 14.86 -64.01 -8.75
C LEU A 3 15.05 -62.66 -8.04
N PHE A 4 14.38 -61.65 -8.61
CA PHE A 4 13.96 -60.42 -7.97
C PHE A 4 12.98 -60.71 -6.82
N ASN A 5 13.06 -59.94 -5.74
CA ASN A 5 11.97 -59.82 -4.76
C ASN A 5 11.38 -58.40 -4.78
N PRO A 6 10.07 -58.25 -4.51
CA PRO A 6 9.29 -57.10 -4.94
C PRO A 6 9.02 -56.12 -3.80
N VAL A 7 9.01 -54.83 -4.10
CA VAL A 7 8.34 -53.82 -3.25
C VAL A 7 7.46 -52.95 -4.16
N THR A 8 6.22 -53.41 -4.27
CA THR A 8 4.96 -52.64 -4.31
C THR A 8 5.00 -51.23 -4.91
N SER A 9 4.44 -51.13 -6.11
CA SER A 9 3.90 -49.93 -6.73
C SER A 9 2.67 -49.41 -5.97
N LEU A 10 2.67 -48.12 -5.62
CA LEU A 10 1.47 -47.38 -5.24
C LEU A 10 1.35 -46.13 -6.12
N SER A 11 0.65 -46.29 -7.25
CA SER A 11 0.17 -45.20 -8.08
C SER A 11 -1.07 -44.59 -7.44
N VAL A 12 -0.94 -43.39 -6.88
CA VAL A 12 -2.10 -42.59 -6.44
C VAL A 12 -2.49 -41.68 -7.61
N PRO A 13 -3.74 -41.73 -8.12
CA PRO A 13 -4.18 -40.85 -9.19
C PRO A 13 -4.41 -39.42 -8.68
N LEU A 14 -3.98 -38.44 -9.49
CA LEU A 14 -4.43 -37.06 -9.38
C LEU A 14 -5.92 -36.97 -9.70
N THR A 15 -6.72 -36.47 -8.76
CA THR A 15 -8.04 -35.90 -9.04
C THR A 15 -8.10 -34.50 -8.44
N LEU A 16 -8.01 -33.51 -9.32
CA LEU A 16 -8.19 -32.08 -9.03
C LEU A 16 -9.70 -31.78 -8.97
N SER A 17 -10.19 -31.32 -7.83
CA SER A 17 -11.53 -30.74 -7.71
C SER A 17 -11.51 -29.61 -6.68
N PRO A 18 -11.68 -28.34 -7.09
CA PRO A 18 -11.90 -27.25 -6.15
C PRO A 18 -13.36 -26.83 -6.18
N LYS A 19 -14.13 -27.24 -5.17
CA LYS A 19 -15.32 -26.51 -4.72
C LYS A 19 -15.31 -26.44 -3.21
N THR A 20 -14.82 -25.33 -2.67
CA THR A 20 -15.07 -24.94 -1.29
C THR A 20 -15.73 -23.57 -1.29
N HIS A 21 -17.06 -23.62 -1.15
CA HIS A 21 -17.87 -22.50 -0.69
C HIS A 21 -17.41 -22.13 0.73
N TYR A 22 -16.81 -20.95 0.91
CA TYR A 22 -16.60 -20.37 2.23
C TYR A 22 -17.71 -19.35 2.52
N SER A 23 -18.67 -19.77 3.33
CA SER A 23 -19.60 -18.89 4.05
C SER A 23 -19.02 -18.62 5.44
N PRO A 24 -18.76 -17.38 5.87
CA PRO A 24 -18.44 -17.11 7.26
C PRO A 24 -19.75 -16.97 8.04
N SER A 25 -20.16 -18.03 8.73
CA SER A 25 -21.16 -17.94 9.79
C SER A 25 -20.51 -17.27 11.01
N LEU A 26 -20.85 -16.00 11.26
CA LEU A 26 -20.49 -15.33 12.50
C LEU A 26 -21.58 -15.57 13.55
N SER A 27 -21.11 -16.09 14.66
CA SER A 27 -21.81 -16.52 15.87
C SER A 27 -22.59 -15.41 16.56
N SER A 28 -23.81 -15.78 16.94
CA SER A 28 -24.53 -15.45 18.18
C SER A 28 -23.78 -14.57 19.19
N LEU A 29 -24.30 -13.36 19.41
CA LEU A 29 -24.25 -12.74 20.73
C LEU A 29 -25.62 -12.12 21.04
N LYS A 30 -26.43 -12.92 21.73
CA LYS A 30 -27.68 -12.54 22.37
C LYS A 30 -27.31 -11.76 23.63
N ASN A 31 -27.73 -10.50 23.73
CA ASN A 31 -27.94 -9.79 24.99
C ASN A 31 -28.88 -8.58 24.76
N HIS A 32 -30.11 -8.69 25.26
CA HIS A 32 -30.97 -7.55 25.57
C HIS A 32 -30.62 -7.05 26.98
N PRO A 33 -30.69 -5.73 27.21
CA PRO A 33 -31.86 -5.24 27.95
C PRO A 33 -32.52 -4.04 27.29
N SER A 34 -33.83 -4.00 27.46
CA SER A 34 -34.77 -2.96 27.11
C SER A 34 -34.46 -1.64 27.85
N PHE A 35 -34.13 -0.59 27.09
CA PHE A 35 -34.35 0.79 27.52
C PHE A 35 -35.38 1.42 26.59
N LEU A 36 -36.57 1.62 27.16
CA LEU A 36 -37.64 2.43 26.61
C LEU A 36 -37.13 3.87 26.50
N THR A 37 -36.88 4.33 25.29
CA THR A 37 -36.96 5.74 24.96
C THR A 37 -37.87 5.89 23.75
N ASN A 38 -39.08 6.35 24.01
CA ASN A 38 -40.03 6.76 22.99
C ASN A 38 -39.52 8.08 22.40
N LYS A 39 -38.73 7.99 21.33
CA LYS A 39 -38.38 9.13 20.51
C LYS A 39 -39.01 8.90 19.14
N ASN A 40 -40.08 9.64 18.90
CA ASN A 40 -40.79 9.70 17.64
C ASN A 40 -39.84 10.32 16.59
N HIS A 41 -38.95 9.50 16.04
CA HIS A 41 -38.09 9.85 14.93
C HIS A 41 -38.67 9.24 13.67
N ASN A 42 -39.12 10.11 12.77
CA ASN A 42 -39.41 9.74 11.39
C ASN A 42 -38.31 8.82 10.87
N PRO A 43 -38.62 7.61 10.36
CA PRO A 43 -37.60 6.72 9.84
C PRO A 43 -37.05 7.36 8.57
N THR A 44 -35.94 8.08 8.69
CA THR A 44 -35.13 8.51 7.55
C THR A 44 -34.70 7.22 6.84
N ARG A 45 -35.41 6.92 5.75
CA ARG A 45 -35.19 5.78 4.87
C ARG A 45 -33.70 5.71 4.53
N ARG A 46 -32.94 4.87 5.23
CA ARG A 46 -31.56 4.54 4.85
C ARG A 46 -31.65 3.95 3.45
N LYS A 47 -31.29 4.73 2.44
CA LYS A 47 -31.12 4.20 1.08
C LYS A 47 -30.00 3.18 1.18
N LEU A 48 -30.37 1.91 1.22
CA LEU A 48 -29.44 0.80 1.07
C LEU A 48 -28.77 0.98 -0.30
N LEU A 49 -27.56 1.53 -0.33
CA LEU A 49 -26.78 1.61 -1.55
C LEU A 49 -26.30 0.21 -1.85
N ILE A 50 -27.08 -0.53 -2.64
CA ILE A 50 -26.64 -1.79 -3.24
C ILE A 50 -25.60 -1.42 -4.29
N VAL A 51 -24.32 -1.57 -3.93
CA VAL A 51 -23.19 -1.38 -4.85
C VAL A 51 -23.17 -2.60 -5.78
N GLN A 52 -23.77 -2.45 -6.95
CA GLN A 52 -23.63 -3.40 -8.05
C GLN A 52 -22.28 -3.14 -8.73
N ALA A 53 -21.35 -4.09 -8.62
CA ALA A 53 -20.12 -4.08 -9.41
C ALA A 53 -20.49 -4.48 -10.84
N LYS A 54 -20.44 -3.52 -11.78
CA LYS A 54 -20.62 -3.83 -13.19
C LYS A 54 -19.43 -4.70 -13.60
N GLY A 55 -19.67 -5.92 -14.08
CA GLY A 55 -18.64 -6.94 -14.35
C GLY A 55 -17.61 -6.62 -15.43
N GLN A 56 -17.50 -5.35 -15.86
CA GLN A 56 -16.51 -4.81 -16.78
C GLN A 56 -15.73 -3.62 -16.17
N ASP A 57 -15.94 -3.27 -14.89
CA ASP A 57 -15.22 -2.20 -14.16
C ASP A 57 -13.83 -2.66 -13.68
N SER A 58 -13.16 -3.49 -14.46
CA SER A 58 -11.75 -3.80 -14.22
C SER A 58 -10.93 -2.58 -14.61
N ALA A 59 -10.15 -2.01 -13.69
CA ALA A 59 -9.25 -0.90 -14.03
C ALA A 59 -8.41 -1.26 -15.26
N ASP A 60 -8.32 -0.32 -16.22
CA ASP A 60 -7.57 -0.54 -17.44
C ASP A 60 -6.08 -0.80 -17.15
N GLY A 61 -5.39 -1.52 -18.02
CA GLY A 61 -3.96 -1.83 -17.85
C GLY A 61 -3.11 -0.59 -17.54
N PRO A 62 -3.24 0.51 -18.30
CA PRO A 62 -2.55 1.77 -18.01
C PRO A 62 -2.89 2.36 -16.64
N ASP A 63 -4.16 2.34 -16.25
CA ASP A 63 -4.62 2.85 -14.94
C ASP A 63 -3.99 2.07 -13.78
N ARG A 64 -3.84 0.75 -13.93
CA ARG A 64 -3.12 -0.10 -12.96
C ARG A 64 -1.65 0.24 -12.89
N LEU A 65 -1.01 0.44 -14.04
CA LEU A 65 0.42 0.79 -14.11
C LEU A 65 0.68 2.14 -13.44
N ILE A 66 -0.11 3.17 -13.75
CA ILE A 66 0.00 4.50 -13.15
C ILE A 66 -0.21 4.41 -11.64
N SER A 67 -1.24 3.68 -11.20
CA SER A 67 -1.52 3.47 -9.77
C SER A 67 -0.36 2.77 -9.06
N ALA A 68 0.26 1.77 -9.69
CA ALA A 68 1.41 1.07 -9.13
C ALA A 68 2.64 1.99 -9.05
N ILE A 69 2.92 2.77 -10.10
CA ILE A 69 4.04 3.72 -10.15
C ILE A 69 3.94 4.74 -9.01
N CYS A 70 2.75 5.24 -8.69
CA CYS A 70 2.55 6.19 -7.61
C CYS A 70 3.05 5.69 -6.24
N TYR A 71 3.04 4.38 -5.99
CA TYR A 71 3.53 3.80 -4.74
C TYR A 71 5.05 3.64 -4.67
N PHE A 72 5.77 3.69 -5.80
CA PHE A 72 7.23 3.59 -5.78
C PHE A 72 7.86 4.77 -5.05
N TYR A 73 7.27 5.96 -5.16
CA TYR A 73 7.81 7.14 -4.52
C TYR A 73 7.84 7.05 -2.98
N PRO A 74 6.71 6.87 -2.27
CA PRO A 74 6.72 6.70 -0.82
C PRO A 74 7.51 5.46 -0.39
N PHE A 75 7.59 4.43 -1.23
CA PHE A 75 8.47 3.29 -0.96
C PHE A 75 9.95 3.69 -0.92
N PHE A 76 10.44 4.41 -1.93
CA PHE A 76 11.84 4.87 -1.96
C PHE A 76 12.17 5.83 -0.83
N ASP A 77 11.25 6.74 -0.51
CA ASP A 77 11.45 7.65 0.61
C ASP A 77 11.49 6.88 1.94
N GLY A 78 10.65 5.85 2.07
CA GLY A 78 10.55 4.94 3.20
C GLY A 78 11.78 4.10 3.51
N ILE A 79 12.61 3.80 2.51
CA ILE A 79 13.81 2.95 2.66
C ILE A 79 14.77 3.49 3.74
N GLN A 80 14.83 4.81 3.93
CA GLN A 80 15.71 5.40 4.93
C GLN A 80 15.36 4.99 6.36
N TYR A 81 14.07 4.85 6.65
CA TYR A 81 13.58 4.43 7.97
C TYR A 81 13.81 2.94 8.21
N GLY A 82 13.83 2.14 7.14
CA GLY A 82 14.12 0.71 7.16
C GLY A 82 15.61 0.36 7.22
N LYS A 83 16.53 1.34 7.25
CA LYS A 83 17.98 1.10 7.13
C LYS A 83 18.50 0.03 8.08
N TYR A 84 18.06 0.06 9.34
CA TYR A 84 18.46 -0.92 10.34
C TYR A 84 18.03 -2.33 9.92
N VAL A 85 16.78 -2.54 9.53
CA VAL A 85 16.29 -3.84 9.05
C VAL A 85 17.05 -4.29 7.80
N ILE A 86 17.29 -3.38 6.85
CA ILE A 86 17.99 -3.70 5.60
C ILE A 86 19.42 -4.16 5.88
N THR A 87 20.14 -3.52 6.82
CA THR A 87 21.52 -3.92 7.17
C THR A 87 21.60 -5.24 7.93
N GLN A 88 20.52 -5.67 8.59
CA GLN A 88 20.48 -6.93 9.33
C GLN A 88 20.11 -8.13 8.44
N PHE A 89 19.41 -7.90 7.33
CA PHE A 89 18.95 -8.96 6.42
C PHE A 89 19.58 -8.83 5.03
N THR A 90 20.67 -9.57 4.81
CA THR A 90 21.42 -9.58 3.54
C THR A 90 20.57 -9.80 2.27
N PRO A 91 19.55 -10.68 2.25
CA PRO A 91 18.73 -10.85 1.04
C PRO A 91 17.97 -9.57 0.64
N ILE A 92 17.47 -8.82 1.62
CA ILE A 92 16.77 -7.55 1.38
C ILE A 92 17.76 -6.50 0.90
N GLN A 93 18.97 -6.48 1.48
CA GLN A 93 20.03 -5.58 1.07
C GLN A 93 20.40 -5.76 -0.41
N VAL A 94 20.57 -7.00 -0.88
CA VAL A 94 20.91 -7.29 -2.29
C VAL A 94 19.80 -6.82 -3.23
N LEU A 95 18.53 -6.96 -2.84
CA LEU A 95 17.39 -6.50 -3.63
C LEU A 95 17.34 -4.96 -3.76
N ILE A 96 17.69 -4.24 -2.69
CA ILE A 96 17.63 -2.78 -2.63
C ILE A 96 18.92 -2.12 -3.16
N GLN A 97 20.05 -2.84 -3.16
CA GLN A 97 21.34 -2.35 -3.64
C GLN A 97 21.32 -1.66 -5.00
N PRO A 98 20.67 -2.19 -6.06
CA PRO A 98 20.62 -1.51 -7.36
C PRO A 98 19.83 -0.20 -7.35
N LEU A 99 19.01 0.05 -6.33
CA LEU A 99 18.20 1.26 -6.19
C LEU A 99 18.95 2.41 -5.50
N PHE A 100 20.07 2.15 -4.80
CA PHE A 100 20.79 3.20 -4.08
C PHE A 100 21.25 4.40 -4.93
N PRO A 101 21.75 4.22 -6.17
CA PRO A 101 22.13 5.35 -7.01
C PRO A 101 20.93 6.29 -7.28
N ALA A 102 19.76 5.71 -7.55
CA ALA A 102 18.54 6.48 -7.78
C ALA A 102 18.12 7.23 -6.51
N ILE A 103 18.10 6.55 -5.35
CA ILE A 103 17.71 7.15 -4.07
C ILE A 103 18.61 8.35 -3.73
N LYS A 104 19.92 8.24 -3.97
CA LYS A 104 20.88 9.33 -3.69
C LYS A 104 20.58 10.58 -4.53
N VAL A 105 20.26 10.40 -5.82
CA VAL A 105 19.89 11.51 -6.71
C VAL A 105 18.58 12.15 -6.23
N PHE A 106 17.57 11.36 -5.88
CA PHE A 106 16.30 11.88 -5.37
C PHE A 106 16.43 12.65 -4.04
N LYS A 107 17.34 12.23 -3.15
CA LYS A 107 17.55 12.87 -1.85
C LYS A 107 18.42 14.13 -1.91
N SER A 108 18.98 14.47 -3.07
CA SER A 108 19.89 15.62 -3.24
C SER A 108 19.16 16.97 -3.22
N PHE A 109 17.82 16.98 -3.33
CA PHE A 109 17.02 18.21 -3.32
C PHE A 109 16.38 18.44 -1.93
N PRO A 110 16.62 19.61 -1.30
CA PRO A 110 15.90 19.98 -0.09
C PRO A 110 14.40 20.08 -0.43
N LEU A 111 13.55 19.47 0.40
CA LEU A 111 12.09 19.41 0.22
C LEU A 111 11.58 18.53 -0.93
N ASN A 112 12.38 17.55 -1.42
CA ASN A 112 11.94 16.62 -2.47
C ASN A 112 10.58 15.96 -2.15
N GLY A 113 10.39 15.52 -0.90
CA GLY A 113 9.10 15.04 -0.38
C GLY A 113 7.93 15.96 -0.74
N PHE A 114 8.02 17.22 -0.31
CA PHE A 114 6.93 18.19 -0.51
C PHE A 114 6.64 18.44 -1.99
N LEU A 115 7.69 18.54 -2.82
CA LEU A 115 7.55 18.80 -4.25
C LEU A 115 6.85 17.64 -4.96
N VAL A 116 7.18 16.40 -4.59
CA VAL A 116 6.57 15.22 -5.19
C VAL A 116 5.13 15.04 -4.72
N PHE A 117 4.83 15.24 -3.44
CA PHE A 117 3.45 15.33 -2.93
C PHE A 117 2.60 16.30 -3.77
N LEU A 118 3.10 17.53 -3.96
CA LEU A 118 2.40 18.58 -4.70
C LEU A 118 2.17 18.17 -6.16
N THR A 119 3.19 17.58 -6.77
CA THR A 119 3.14 17.10 -8.16
C THR A 119 2.11 15.99 -8.32
N LEU A 120 2.13 14.94 -7.51
CA LEU A 120 1.16 13.84 -7.58
C LEU A 120 -0.26 14.34 -7.34
N TYR A 121 -0.44 15.28 -6.41
CA TYR A 121 -1.75 15.84 -6.11
C TYR A 121 -2.33 16.63 -7.30
N PHE A 122 -1.57 17.56 -7.88
CA PHE A 122 -2.09 18.36 -9.00
C PHE A 122 -2.17 17.57 -10.30
N VAL A 123 -1.14 16.78 -10.62
CA VAL A 123 -1.05 16.07 -11.91
C VAL A 123 -2.04 14.92 -11.98
N VAL A 124 -2.20 14.15 -10.90
CA VAL A 124 -3.00 12.91 -10.92
C VAL A 124 -4.33 13.08 -10.20
N VAL A 125 -4.31 13.50 -8.93
CA VAL A 125 -5.51 13.52 -8.09
C VAL A 125 -6.53 14.57 -8.54
N ARG A 126 -6.06 15.76 -8.91
CA ARG A 126 -6.91 16.87 -9.36
C ARG A 126 -7.30 16.78 -10.83
N ASN A 127 -6.59 15.98 -11.60
CA ASN A 127 -6.85 15.81 -13.02
C ASN A 127 -8.05 14.88 -13.25
N PRO A 128 -9.18 15.38 -13.80
CA PRO A 128 -10.38 14.58 -14.02
C PRO A 128 -10.25 13.57 -15.16
N ASN A 129 -9.18 13.67 -15.98
CA ASN A 129 -8.89 12.69 -17.04
C ASN A 129 -8.52 11.32 -16.45
N PHE A 130 -8.02 11.27 -15.22
CA PHE A 130 -7.75 10.01 -14.54
C PHE A 130 -9.00 9.43 -13.88
N GLY A 131 -9.18 8.12 -14.02
CA GLY A 131 -10.25 7.37 -13.40
C GLY A 131 -10.26 7.48 -11.88
N ARG A 132 -11.43 7.26 -11.27
CA ARG A 132 -11.58 7.27 -9.80
C ARG A 132 -10.64 6.29 -9.11
N TYR A 133 -10.37 5.15 -9.75
CA TYR A 133 -9.43 4.13 -9.27
C TYR A 133 -8.02 4.68 -9.09
N VAL A 134 -7.45 5.32 -10.12
CA VAL A 134 -6.10 5.90 -10.08
C VAL A 134 -6.02 7.00 -9.03
N ARG A 135 -7.02 7.88 -9.01
CA ARG A 135 -7.08 8.99 -8.05
C ARG A 135 -7.19 8.49 -6.61
N PHE A 136 -7.95 7.43 -6.36
CA PHE A 136 -8.03 6.82 -5.03
C PHE A 136 -6.69 6.21 -4.60
N ASN A 137 -6.04 5.40 -5.45
CA ASN A 137 -4.73 4.82 -5.14
C ASN A 137 -3.68 5.91 -4.92
N THR A 138 -3.72 6.96 -5.73
CA THR A 138 -2.77 8.08 -5.60
C THR A 138 -2.98 8.85 -4.31
N MET A 139 -4.24 9.06 -3.87
CA MET A 139 -4.51 9.66 -2.56
C MET A 139 -3.89 8.84 -1.42
N GLN A 140 -3.96 7.51 -1.51
CA GLN A 140 -3.33 6.63 -0.52
C GLN A 140 -1.79 6.74 -0.56
N ALA A 141 -1.19 6.76 -1.75
CA ALA A 141 0.25 6.96 -1.91
C ALA A 141 0.71 8.31 -1.34
N ILE A 142 -0.07 9.37 -1.57
CA ILE A 142 0.15 10.71 -1.02
C ILE A 142 0.11 10.69 0.52
N VAL A 143 -0.84 9.97 1.12
CA VAL A 143 -0.91 9.86 2.59
C VAL A 143 0.37 9.20 3.13
N LEU A 144 0.86 8.15 2.47
CA LEU A 144 2.14 7.51 2.85
C LEU A 144 3.32 8.46 2.71
N ASP A 145 3.38 9.23 1.63
CA ASP A 145 4.43 10.21 1.40
C ASP A 145 4.46 11.31 2.48
N VAL A 146 3.28 11.86 2.81
CA VAL A 146 3.14 12.87 3.86
C VAL A 146 3.59 12.34 5.23
N LEU A 147 3.26 11.09 5.56
CA LEU A 147 3.70 10.44 6.81
C LEU A 147 5.23 10.30 6.90
N LEU A 148 5.91 10.17 5.77
CA LEU A 148 7.37 10.05 5.69
C LEU A 148 8.05 11.42 5.68
N ILE A 149 7.43 12.45 5.10
CA ILE A 149 7.91 13.84 5.14
C ILE A 149 8.00 14.40 6.55
N PHE A 150 7.02 14.11 7.41
CA PHE A 150 6.96 14.69 8.76
C PHE A 150 8.23 14.47 9.59
N PRO A 151 8.73 13.23 9.79
CA PRO A 151 9.95 13.00 10.54
C PRO A 151 11.19 13.64 9.89
N ASP A 152 11.27 13.71 8.56
CA ASP A 152 12.38 14.36 7.85
C ASP A 152 12.40 15.88 8.09
N LEU A 153 11.23 16.53 8.03
CA LEU A 153 11.10 17.97 8.35
C LEU A 153 11.37 18.26 9.83
N LEU A 154 10.91 17.37 10.72
CA LEU A 154 11.15 17.48 12.15
C LEU A 154 12.65 17.37 12.47
N GLU A 155 13.33 16.39 11.90
CA GLU A 155 14.77 16.18 12.06
C GLU A 155 15.57 17.40 11.58
N ARG A 156 15.24 17.93 10.40
CA ARG A 156 15.88 19.16 9.88
C ARG A 156 15.58 20.40 10.73
N SER A 157 14.36 20.53 11.25
CA SER A 157 13.99 21.66 12.12
C SER A 157 14.76 21.65 13.45
N PHE A 158 15.10 20.47 13.98
CA PHE A 158 15.84 20.35 15.24
C PHE A 158 17.36 20.19 15.08
N ASN A 159 17.84 19.90 13.87
CA ASN A 159 19.26 19.75 13.57
C ASN A 159 19.69 20.72 12.45
N PRO A 160 19.78 22.04 12.72
CA PRO A 160 20.06 23.08 11.72
C PRO A 160 21.50 23.06 11.15
N LYS A 161 22.26 21.98 11.34
CA LYS A 161 23.71 21.94 11.10
C LYS A 161 24.13 22.12 9.63
N GLU A 162 23.22 21.98 8.67
CA GLU A 162 23.57 22.09 7.24
C GLU A 162 23.36 23.49 6.63
N VAL A 163 22.49 24.33 7.23
CA VAL A 163 22.28 25.71 6.74
C VAL A 163 23.37 26.69 7.20
N ALA A 164 24.09 26.36 8.27
CA ALA A 164 25.19 27.20 8.77
C ALA A 164 26.52 26.95 8.04
N GLU A 165 26.78 25.74 7.55
CA GLU A 165 28.06 25.41 6.91
C GLU A 165 28.20 26.00 5.49
N VAL A 166 27.10 26.07 4.74
CA VAL A 166 27.05 26.76 3.43
C VAL A 166 27.11 28.29 3.59
N ALA A 167 26.67 28.82 4.74
CA ALA A 167 26.76 30.25 5.04
C ALA A 167 28.16 30.68 5.54
N TYR A 168 28.97 29.76 6.08
CA TYR A 168 30.31 30.07 6.59
C TYR A 168 31.43 29.75 5.59
N CYS A 169 31.17 28.97 4.54
CA CYS A 169 32.06 28.79 3.38
C CYS A 169 31.70 29.75 2.22
N ARG A 170 31.44 31.03 2.51
CA ARG A 170 31.36 32.09 1.50
C ARG A 170 32.22 33.29 1.89
#